data_AF-A0A8H4EPS4-F1
#
_entry.id   AF-A0A8H4EPS4-F1
#
_cell.length_a   1.000
_cell.length_b   1.000
_cell.length_c   1.000
_cell.angle_alpha   90.00
_cell.angle_beta   90.00
_cell.angle_gamma   90.00
#
_symmetry.space_group_name_H-M   'P 1'
#
loop_
_entity.id
_entity.type
_entity.pdbx_description
1 polymer ?
#
loop_
_entity_poly.entity_id
_entity_poly.type
_entity_poly.pdbx_seq_one_letter_code
_entity_poly.pdbx_strand_id
1 'polypeptide(L)'
;MSLSSANEAVLQAIVEILLPSRHRVPELCLVIDSKKQKGSGRFGFLDIFVLRNNICLELKYISLIGLILETEDEESLPNRRYIYWSKDLRKMVQITIRGIINDGIKRLRSYMSKGHTVGYSTSGVFDERIKTIKPGPNKLEGFIIVVIGFRRILWRPIEETISNYKYIMFNKELHFYETV
;
A
#
# COMPACT_ATOMS: atom_id res chain seq x y z
N MET A 1 9.50 23.86 0.30
CA MET A 1 9.62 22.43 0.63
C MET A 1 10.59 21.80 -0.36
N SER A 2 11.65 21.13 0.10
CA SER A 2 12.59 20.42 -0.79
C SER A 2 12.16 18.96 -0.94
N LEU A 3 12.25 18.40 -2.13
CA LEU A 3 12.05 16.95 -2.36
C LEU A 3 13.07 16.10 -1.57
N SER A 4 14.18 16.69 -1.10
CA SER A 4 15.19 16.02 -0.28
C SER A 4 14.69 15.58 1.09
N SER A 5 13.62 16.20 1.61
CA SER A 5 13.01 15.84 2.91
C SER A 5 11.72 15.02 2.76
N ALA A 6 11.37 14.64 1.54
CA ALA A 6 10.14 13.90 1.29
C ALA A 6 10.23 12.46 1.81
N ASN A 7 9.07 11.84 2.03
CA ASN A 7 8.91 10.52 2.64
C ASN A 7 7.72 9.76 2.02
N GLU A 8 7.37 8.60 2.58
CA GLU A 8 6.26 7.76 2.09
C GLU A 8 4.91 8.51 2.12
N ALA A 9 4.67 9.35 3.13
CA ALA A 9 3.44 10.14 3.22
C ALA A 9 3.33 11.18 2.10
N VAL A 10 4.44 11.85 1.75
CA VAL A 10 4.47 12.77 0.59
C VAL A 10 4.22 12.02 -0.72
N LEU A 11 4.83 10.84 -0.88
CA LEU A 11 4.59 9.98 -2.04
C LEU A 11 3.12 9.59 -2.14
N GLN A 12 2.51 9.14 -1.05
CA GLN A 12 1.11 8.77 -1.01
C GLN A 12 0.22 9.95 -1.39
N ALA A 13 0.45 11.13 -0.82
CA ALA A 13 -0.32 12.34 -1.15
C ALA A 13 -0.25 12.67 -2.66
N ILE A 14 0.91 12.52 -3.29
CA ILE A 14 1.07 12.73 -4.74
C ILE A 14 0.27 11.70 -5.54
N VAL A 15 0.40 10.41 -5.22
CA VAL A 15 -0.34 9.34 -5.92
C VAL A 15 -1.84 9.52 -5.75
N GLU A 16 -2.27 9.91 -4.55
CA GLU A 16 -3.66 10.25 -4.28
C GLU A 16 -4.14 11.41 -5.16
N ILE A 17 -3.41 12.53 -5.24
CA ILE A 17 -3.81 13.67 -6.09
C ILE A 17 -4.00 13.26 -7.56
N LEU A 18 -3.18 12.33 -8.07
CA LEU A 18 -3.24 11.86 -9.45
C LEU A 18 -4.43 10.93 -9.73
N LEU A 19 -4.96 10.26 -8.70
CA LEU A 19 -6.11 9.37 -8.83
C LEU A 19 -7.42 10.15 -8.64
N PRO A 20 -8.55 9.75 -9.25
CA PRO A 20 -9.85 10.33 -8.91
C PRO A 20 -10.31 9.89 -7.50
N SER A 21 -10.75 10.82 -6.66
CA SER A 21 -11.17 10.54 -5.28
C SER A 21 -12.30 9.51 -5.19
N ARG A 22 -13.28 9.59 -6.09
CA ARG A 22 -14.42 8.67 -6.20
C ARG A 22 -14.05 7.21 -6.51
N HIS A 23 -12.79 6.92 -6.83
CA HIS A 23 -12.36 5.57 -7.20
C HIS A 23 -11.26 5.03 -6.30
N ARG A 24 -10.76 5.79 -5.33
CA ARG A 24 -9.69 5.33 -4.44
C ARG A 24 -10.12 5.29 -2.98
N VAL A 25 -9.52 4.37 -2.24
CA VAL A 25 -9.56 4.32 -0.78
C VAL A 25 -8.12 4.25 -0.29
N PRO A 26 -7.57 5.34 0.24
CA PRO A 26 -6.24 5.33 0.86
C PRO A 26 -6.30 4.62 2.21
N GLU A 27 -5.20 3.95 2.58
CA GLU A 27 -5.03 3.22 3.83
C GLU A 27 -6.21 2.27 4.11
N LEU A 28 -6.51 1.39 3.15
CA LEU A 28 -7.58 0.42 3.32
C LEU A 28 -7.24 -0.52 4.48
N CYS A 29 -8.05 -0.49 5.55
CA CYS A 29 -7.80 -1.27 6.76
C CYS A 29 -8.24 -2.73 6.59
N LEU A 30 -7.39 -3.66 7.04
CA LEU A 30 -7.64 -5.10 7.01
C LEU A 30 -7.36 -5.73 8.37
N VAL A 31 -8.15 -6.74 8.74
CA VAL A 31 -7.77 -7.71 9.77
C VAL A 31 -6.90 -8.78 9.10
N ILE A 32 -5.59 -8.75 9.37
CA ILE A 32 -4.62 -9.70 8.80
C ILE A 32 -4.72 -11.05 9.51
N ASP A 33 -4.79 -11.02 10.84
CA ASP A 33 -4.80 -12.19 11.71
C ASP A 33 -5.76 -11.97 12.87
N SER A 34 -6.94 -12.57 12.78
CA SER A 34 -7.99 -12.41 13.79
C SER A 34 -7.71 -13.13 15.11
N LYS A 35 -6.66 -13.97 15.18
CA LYS A 35 -6.25 -14.67 16.41
C LYS A 35 -5.42 -13.78 17.34
N LYS A 36 -4.82 -12.71 16.82
CA LYS A 36 -3.98 -11.79 17.61
C LYS A 36 -4.81 -10.72 18.32
N GLN A 37 -4.32 -10.26 19.46
CA GLN A 37 -4.90 -9.11 20.16
C GLN A 37 -4.68 -7.80 19.37
N LYS A 38 -5.54 -6.81 19.59
CA LYS A 38 -5.39 -5.47 19.00
C LYS A 38 -4.05 -4.87 19.46
N GLY A 39 -3.28 -4.33 18.53
CA GLY A 39 -1.93 -3.80 18.78
C GLY A 39 -0.79 -4.79 18.55
N SER A 40 -1.05 -6.11 18.50
CA SER A 40 -0.01 -7.15 18.31
C SER A 40 0.26 -7.48 16.83
N GLY A 41 0.02 -6.54 15.91
CA GLY A 41 0.08 -6.79 14.46
C GLY A 41 -1.16 -7.52 13.90
N ARG A 42 -2.31 -7.33 14.55
CA ARG A 42 -3.62 -7.85 14.09
C ARG A 42 -4.10 -7.20 12.80
N PHE A 43 -3.82 -5.90 12.62
CA PHE A 43 -4.30 -5.08 11.52
C PHE A 43 -3.21 -4.81 10.49
N GLY A 44 -3.65 -4.60 9.25
CA GLY A 44 -2.84 -4.17 8.12
C GLY A 44 -3.52 -3.02 7.40
N PHE A 45 -2.70 -2.28 6.66
CA PHE A 45 -3.17 -1.17 5.84
C PHE A 45 -2.58 -1.35 4.45
N LEU A 46 -3.45 -1.43 3.45
CA LEU A 46 -3.06 -1.33 2.06
C LEU A 46 -3.02 0.16 1.69
N ASP A 47 -1.88 0.63 1.17
CA ASP A 47 -1.64 2.06 0.99
C ASP A 47 -2.73 2.72 0.15
N ILE A 48 -3.09 2.16 -1.01
CA ILE A 48 -4.23 2.64 -1.80
C ILE A 48 -4.94 1.48 -2.49
N PHE A 49 -6.28 1.45 -2.39
CA PHE A 49 -7.13 0.58 -3.18
C PHE A 49 -7.92 1.38 -4.22
N VAL A 50 -7.78 1.05 -5.50
CA VAL A 50 -8.48 1.68 -6.62
C VAL A 50 -9.62 0.77 -7.08
N LEU A 51 -10.85 1.10 -6.69
CA LEU A 51 -12.01 0.21 -6.82
C LEU A 51 -12.43 -0.05 -8.26
N ARG A 52 -12.38 0.96 -9.14
CA ARG A 52 -12.91 0.83 -10.52
C ARG A 52 -12.24 -0.30 -11.29
N ASN A 53 -10.93 -0.46 -11.06
CA ASN A 53 -10.10 -1.45 -11.73
C ASN A 53 -9.69 -2.58 -10.77
N ASN A 54 -10.15 -2.55 -9.53
CA ASN A 54 -9.73 -3.42 -8.43
C ASN A 54 -8.20 -3.53 -8.26
N ILE A 55 -7.51 -2.39 -8.35
CA ILE A 55 -6.06 -2.31 -8.24
C ILE A 55 -5.66 -2.02 -6.79
N CYS A 56 -4.76 -2.83 -6.24
CA CYS A 56 -4.12 -2.63 -4.96
C CYS A 56 -2.72 -2.03 -5.16
N LEU A 57 -2.42 -0.90 -4.53
CA LEU A 57 -1.11 -0.26 -4.57
C LEU A 57 -0.43 -0.36 -3.22
N GLU A 58 0.81 -0.84 -3.22
CA GLU A 58 1.76 -0.66 -2.12
C GLU A 58 2.82 0.34 -2.59
N LEU A 59 3.02 1.39 -1.80
CA LEU A 59 3.95 2.47 -2.05
C LEU A 59 5.14 2.33 -1.11
N LYS A 60 6.36 2.53 -1.61
CA LYS A 60 7.57 2.54 -0.77
C LYS A 60 8.44 3.72 -1.15
N TYR A 61 8.91 4.45 -0.14
CA TYR A 61 9.86 5.54 -0.35
C TYR A 61 11.23 5.21 0.25
N ILE A 62 12.27 5.40 -0.56
CA ILE A 62 13.67 5.24 -0.14
C ILE A 62 14.36 6.60 -0.24
N SER A 63 14.79 7.15 0.90
CA SER A 63 15.56 8.40 0.92
C SER A 63 16.97 8.17 0.39
N LEU A 64 17.49 9.15 -0.36
CA LEU A 64 18.81 9.11 -0.99
C LEU A 64 19.77 10.19 -0.48
N ILE A 65 19.63 10.62 0.76
CA ILE A 65 20.57 11.57 1.34
C ILE A 65 22.00 10.99 1.20
N GLY A 66 22.83 11.65 0.37
CA GLY A 66 24.23 11.28 0.14
C GLY A 66 24.53 10.27 -0.98
N LEU A 67 23.57 9.93 -1.86
CA LEU A 67 23.78 8.93 -2.92
C LEU A 67 23.68 9.52 -4.33
N ILE A 68 24.73 9.33 -5.14
CA ILE A 68 24.75 9.67 -6.57
C ILE A 68 24.17 8.47 -7.34
N LEU A 69 22.89 8.53 -7.69
CA LEU A 69 22.18 7.47 -8.43
C LEU A 69 22.03 7.75 -9.94
N GLU A 70 22.51 8.89 -10.42
CA GLU A 70 22.18 9.34 -11.77
C GLU A 70 22.77 8.45 -12.87
N THR A 71 23.80 7.67 -12.55
CA THR A 71 24.55 6.85 -13.51
C THR A 71 24.33 5.33 -13.34
N GLU A 72 23.55 4.88 -12.35
CA GLU A 72 23.30 3.44 -12.16
C GLU A 72 22.20 2.94 -13.10
N ASP A 73 22.43 1.78 -13.71
CA ASP A 73 21.47 1.09 -14.56
C ASP A 73 20.39 0.35 -13.75
N GLU A 74 19.28 0.01 -14.43
CA GLU A 74 18.12 -0.62 -13.80
C GLU A 74 18.36 -2.06 -13.32
N GLU A 75 19.44 -2.73 -13.76
CA GLU A 75 19.75 -4.11 -13.39
C GLU A 75 20.60 -4.17 -12.11
N SER A 76 21.56 -3.25 -11.97
CA SER A 76 22.44 -3.16 -10.80
C SER A 76 21.75 -2.50 -9.60
N LEU A 77 20.95 -1.45 -9.85
CA LEU A 77 20.28 -0.65 -8.81
C LEU A 77 19.47 -1.50 -7.80
N PRO A 78 18.64 -2.49 -8.21
CA PRO A 78 17.89 -3.33 -7.29
C PRO A 78 18.76 -4.12 -6.30
N ASN A 79 19.99 -4.46 -6.68
CA ASN A 79 20.91 -5.28 -5.89
C ASN A 79 21.83 -4.45 -4.98
N ARG A 80 21.84 -3.12 -5.15
CA ARG A 80 22.63 -2.22 -4.31
C ARG A 80 22.28 -2.41 -2.84
N ARG A 81 23.32 -2.51 -2.01
CA ARG A 81 23.19 -2.63 -0.56
C ARG A 81 23.10 -1.25 0.05
N TYR A 82 22.05 -1.04 0.83
CA TYR A 82 21.81 0.16 1.62
C TYR A 82 21.96 -0.22 3.09
N ILE A 83 22.48 0.69 3.90
CA ILE A 83 22.53 0.53 5.34
C ILE A 83 21.80 1.70 5.98
N TYR A 84 20.91 1.39 6.92
CA TYR A 84 20.20 2.40 7.70
C TYR A 84 20.16 2.01 9.17
N TRP A 85 20.00 3.00 10.04
CA TRP A 85 19.78 2.77 11.45
C TRP A 85 18.31 2.38 11.70
N SER A 86 18.06 1.12 12.05
CA SER A 86 16.74 0.66 12.48
C SER A 86 16.51 1.05 13.93
N LYS A 87 15.51 1.90 14.19
CA LYS A 87 15.10 2.28 15.55
C LYS A 87 14.57 1.08 16.34
N ASP A 88 13.78 0.23 15.69
CA ASP A 88 13.15 -0.93 16.31
C ASP A 88 14.18 -1.98 16.74
N LEU A 89 15.16 -2.25 15.87
CA LEU A 89 16.22 -3.22 16.15
C LEU A 89 17.42 -2.61 16.87
N ARG A 90 17.45 -1.27 17.04
CA ARG A 90 18.55 -0.49 17.61
C ARG A 90 19.92 -0.85 17.02
N LYS A 91 19.98 -1.05 15.70
CA LYS A 91 21.21 -1.41 14.98
C LYS A 91 21.20 -0.94 13.53
N MET A 92 22.38 -0.92 12.92
CA MET A 92 22.52 -0.79 11.48
C MET A 92 22.00 -2.05 10.78
N VAL A 93 21.10 -1.86 9.83
CA VAL A 93 20.50 -2.94 9.04
C VAL A 93 20.89 -2.74 7.59
N GLN A 94 21.41 -3.81 6.98
CA GLN A 94 21.67 -3.84 5.55
C GLN A 94 20.43 -4.36 4.81
N ILE A 95 20.03 -3.68 3.74
CA ILE A 95 18.90 -4.04 2.89
C ILE A 95 19.23 -3.79 1.41
N THR A 96 18.43 -4.32 0.49
CA THR A 96 18.48 -4.00 -0.94
C THR A 96 17.13 -3.50 -1.42
N ILE A 97 17.08 -2.74 -2.51
CA ILE A 97 15.81 -2.34 -3.15
C ILE A 97 15.01 -3.58 -3.53
N ARG A 98 15.67 -4.62 -4.06
CA ARG A 98 15.04 -5.92 -4.35
C ARG A 98 14.42 -6.55 -3.11
N GLY A 99 15.10 -6.48 -1.96
CA GLY A 99 14.57 -6.96 -0.68
C GLY A 99 13.29 -6.20 -0.29
N ILE A 100 13.31 -4.87 -0.37
CA ILE A 100 12.15 -4.00 -0.09
C ILE A 100 10.97 -4.36 -1.00
N ILE A 101 11.23 -4.52 -2.30
CA ILE A 101 10.21 -4.92 -3.29
C ILE A 101 9.63 -6.29 -2.91
N ASN A 102 10.46 -7.30 -2.65
CA ASN A 102 10.01 -8.65 -2.33
C ASN A 102 9.16 -8.71 -1.04
N ASP A 103 9.55 -7.95 -0.01
CA ASP A 103 8.77 -7.82 1.22
C ASP A 103 7.41 -7.16 0.97
N GLY A 104 7.39 -6.10 0.14
CA GLY A 104 6.17 -5.46 -0.32
C GLY A 104 5.26 -6.42 -1.09
N ILE A 105 5.80 -7.20 -2.03
CA ILE A 105 5.05 -8.22 -2.79
C ILE A 105 4.42 -9.25 -1.84
N LYS A 106 5.19 -9.76 -0.88
CA LYS A 106 4.69 -10.74 0.10
C LYS A 106 3.52 -10.18 0.91
N ARG A 107 3.63 -8.93 1.34
CA ARG A 107 2.59 -8.23 2.08
C ARG A 107 1.35 -8.00 1.22
N LEU A 108 1.52 -7.45 0.03
CA LEU A 108 0.42 -7.14 -0.89
C LEU A 108 -0.37 -8.38 -1.29
N ARG A 109 0.31 -9.50 -1.59
CA ARG A 109 -0.34 -10.81 -1.82
C ARG A 109 -1.19 -11.24 -0.62
N SER A 110 -0.67 -11.05 0.60
CA SER A 110 -1.43 -11.36 1.81
C SER A 110 -2.70 -10.51 1.90
N TYR A 111 -2.63 -9.22 1.56
CA TYR A 111 -3.79 -8.31 1.60
C TYR A 111 -4.82 -8.63 0.52
N MET A 112 -4.40 -8.90 -0.71
CA MET A 112 -5.31 -9.27 -1.81
C MET A 112 -6.04 -10.60 -1.57
N SER A 113 -5.48 -11.49 -0.75
CA SER A 113 -6.16 -12.71 -0.33
C SER A 113 -7.30 -12.47 0.68
N LYS A 114 -7.42 -11.26 1.23
CA LYS A 114 -8.40 -10.94 2.27
C LYS A 114 -9.77 -10.61 1.66
N GLY A 115 -10.78 -11.31 2.18
CA GLY A 115 -12.18 -11.15 1.77
C GLY A 115 -12.96 -10.16 2.62
N HIS A 116 -14.28 -10.31 2.69
CA HIS A 116 -15.12 -9.63 3.68
C HIS A 116 -14.75 -10.02 5.12
N THR A 117 -14.89 -9.09 6.06
CA THR A 117 -14.93 -9.42 7.48
C THR A 117 -16.29 -9.06 8.10
N VAL A 118 -16.80 -9.93 8.99
CA VAL A 118 -18.03 -9.66 9.77
C VAL A 118 -17.73 -8.85 11.04
N GLY A 119 -16.45 -8.64 11.35
CA GLY A 119 -15.97 -7.88 12.50
C GLY A 119 -14.52 -8.20 12.80
N TYR A 120 -14.13 -8.14 14.07
CA TYR A 120 -12.75 -8.38 14.49
C TYR A 120 -12.39 -9.88 14.53
N SER A 121 -13.37 -10.78 14.60
CA SER A 121 -13.18 -12.23 14.76
C SER A 121 -12.74 -12.95 13.49
N THR A 122 -12.88 -12.31 12.32
CA THR A 122 -12.49 -12.88 11.02
C THR A 122 -11.45 -12.01 10.34
N SER A 123 -10.61 -12.63 9.52
CA SER A 123 -9.66 -11.89 8.67
C SER A 123 -10.36 -11.41 7.41
N GLY A 124 -10.09 -10.17 6.99
CA GLY A 124 -10.80 -9.54 5.87
C GLY A 124 -10.63 -8.03 5.85
N VAL A 125 -11.22 -7.38 4.84
CA VAL A 125 -11.37 -5.94 4.72
C VAL A 125 -12.22 -5.44 5.88
N PHE A 126 -11.63 -4.59 6.72
CA PHE A 126 -12.26 -3.97 7.89
C PHE A 126 -12.25 -2.45 7.73
N ASP A 127 -13.00 -1.97 6.75
CA ASP A 127 -13.03 -0.55 6.39
C ASP A 127 -14.45 -0.14 6.05
N GLU A 128 -15.00 0.85 6.76
CA GLU A 128 -16.41 1.26 6.59
C GLU A 128 -16.68 1.92 5.22
N ARG A 129 -15.62 2.41 4.56
CA ARG A 129 -15.69 3.03 3.22
C ARG A 129 -15.91 2.00 2.12
N ILE A 130 -15.71 0.72 2.40
CA ILE A 130 -15.85 -0.38 1.44
C ILE A 130 -16.91 -1.36 1.92
N LYS A 131 -17.88 -1.63 1.03
CA LYS A 131 -18.77 -2.79 1.15
C LYS A 131 -18.28 -3.91 0.25
N THR A 132 -18.32 -5.14 0.76
CA THR A 132 -18.02 -6.35 -0.01
C THR A 132 -19.29 -7.18 -0.20
N ILE A 133 -19.53 -7.65 -1.42
CA ILE A 133 -20.74 -8.39 -1.82
C ILE A 133 -20.35 -9.78 -2.32
N LYS A 134 -21.14 -10.78 -1.95
CA LYS A 134 -21.00 -12.19 -2.38
C LYS A 134 -22.28 -12.71 -3.06
N PRO A 135 -22.17 -13.59 -4.07
CA PRO A 135 -20.95 -13.88 -4.84
C PRO A 135 -20.59 -12.69 -5.73
N GLY A 136 -19.30 -12.54 -6.04
CA GLY A 136 -18.85 -11.52 -6.99
C GLY A 136 -17.42 -11.78 -7.40
N PRO A 137 -17.15 -12.81 -8.23
CA PRO A 137 -15.79 -13.09 -8.67
C PRO A 137 -15.21 -11.84 -9.31
N ASN A 138 -14.05 -11.41 -8.83
CA ASN A 138 -13.39 -10.24 -9.32
C ASN A 138 -11.89 -10.45 -9.32
N LYS A 139 -11.24 -9.90 -10.33
CA LYS A 139 -9.80 -10.00 -10.51
C LYS A 139 -9.15 -8.81 -9.81
N LEU A 140 -8.33 -9.10 -8.81
CA LEU A 140 -7.50 -8.10 -8.15
C LEU A 140 -6.14 -8.05 -8.83
N GLU A 141 -5.70 -6.85 -9.19
CA GLU A 141 -4.36 -6.58 -9.67
C GLU A 141 -3.58 -5.83 -8.60
N GLY A 142 -2.28 -6.11 -8.47
CA GLY A 142 -1.45 -5.46 -7.47
C GLY A 142 -0.21 -4.84 -8.09
N PHE A 143 0.19 -3.68 -7.60
CA PHE A 143 1.43 -3.01 -8.01
C PHE A 143 2.21 -2.55 -6.80
N ILE A 144 3.52 -2.82 -6.82
CA ILE A 144 4.48 -2.16 -5.93
C ILE A 144 5.07 -0.96 -6.67
N ILE A 145 4.97 0.23 -6.09
CA ILE A 145 5.62 1.44 -6.60
C ILE A 145 6.69 1.87 -5.59
N VAL A 146 7.95 1.86 -6.02
CA VAL A 146 9.08 2.28 -5.21
C VAL A 146 9.64 3.57 -5.78
N VAL A 147 9.63 4.62 -4.97
CA VAL A 147 10.24 5.91 -5.31
C VAL A 147 11.53 6.08 -4.52
N ILE A 148 12.60 6.39 -5.24
CA ILE A 148 13.94 6.48 -4.70
C ILE A 148 14.39 7.94 -4.83
N GLY A 149 14.42 8.64 -3.69
CA GLY A 149 14.79 10.05 -3.56
C GLY A 149 14.05 11.02 -4.48
N PHE A 150 12.84 10.67 -4.92
CA PHE A 150 12.07 11.40 -5.95
C PHE A 150 12.81 11.61 -7.28
N ARG A 151 13.80 10.78 -7.59
CA ARG A 151 14.58 10.82 -8.85
C ARG A 151 14.33 9.62 -9.74
N ARG A 152 14.06 8.46 -9.12
CA ARG A 152 13.81 7.20 -9.81
C ARG A 152 12.51 6.59 -9.29
N ILE A 153 11.71 6.08 -10.21
CA ILE A 153 10.50 5.34 -9.91
C ILE A 153 10.68 3.96 -10.49
N LEU A 154 10.62 2.94 -9.63
CA LEU A 154 10.56 1.54 -10.03
C LEU A 154 9.16 1.05 -9.73
N TRP A 155 8.64 0.19 -10.60
CA TRP A 155 7.37 -0.47 -10.35
C TRP A 155 7.44 -1.95 -10.74
N ARG A 156 6.64 -2.77 -10.04
CA ARG A 156 6.51 -4.20 -10.31
C ARG A 156 5.04 -4.61 -10.18
N PRO A 157 4.44 -5.22 -11.22
CA PRO A 157 3.15 -5.86 -11.07
C PRO A 157 3.30 -7.15 -10.25
N ILE A 158 2.25 -7.54 -9.54
CA ILE A 158 2.16 -8.87 -8.94
C ILE A 158 1.09 -9.68 -9.64
N GLU A 159 1.23 -11.00 -9.56
CA GLU A 159 0.24 -11.93 -10.09
C GLU A 159 -1.16 -11.63 -9.56
N GLU A 160 -2.11 -11.76 -10.48
CA GLU A 160 -3.52 -11.51 -10.24
C GLU A 160 -4.09 -12.48 -9.22
N THR A 161 -4.99 -11.99 -8.36
CA THR A 161 -5.68 -12.82 -7.38
C THR A 161 -7.18 -12.80 -7.66
N ILE A 162 -7.79 -13.99 -7.71
CA ILE A 162 -9.25 -14.12 -7.84
C ILE A 162 -9.85 -13.93 -6.44
N SER A 163 -10.69 -12.91 -6.29
CA SER A 163 -11.51 -12.69 -5.10
C SER A 163 -12.94 -13.13 -5.39
N ASN A 164 -13.59 -13.78 -4.42
CA ASN A 164 -15.01 -14.14 -4.51
C ASN A 164 -15.95 -12.97 -4.12
N TYR A 165 -15.40 -11.76 -3.98
CA TYR A 165 -16.11 -10.59 -3.50
C TYR A 165 -16.06 -9.46 -4.53
N LYS A 166 -17.19 -8.79 -4.71
CA LYS A 166 -17.23 -7.48 -5.37
C LYS A 166 -17.07 -6.38 -4.32
N TYR A 167 -16.27 -5.36 -4.64
CA TYR A 167 -16.00 -4.23 -3.76
C TYR A 167 -16.74 -2.99 -4.26
N ILE A 168 -17.43 -2.28 -3.37
CA ILE A 168 -18.18 -1.06 -3.69
C ILE A 168 -17.85 0.02 -2.66
N MET A 169 -17.60 1.24 -3.13
CA MET A 169 -17.40 2.40 -2.26
C MET A 169 -18.72 2.76 -1.61
N PHE A 170 -18.73 2.87 -0.29
CA PHE A 170 -19.88 3.35 0.45
C PHE A 170 -19.65 4.80 0.84
N ASN A 171 -20.22 5.73 0.07
CA ASN A 171 -20.30 7.12 0.47
C ASN A 171 -21.44 7.28 1.47
N LYS A 172 -21.11 7.59 2.73
CA LYS A 172 -22.02 8.37 3.57
C LYS A 172 -21.87 9.80 3.07
N GLU A 173 -22.72 10.26 2.16
CA GLU A 173 -22.74 11.68 1.82
C GLU A 173 -22.99 12.45 3.12
N LEU A 174 -22.04 13.33 3.49
CA LEU A 174 -22.32 14.40 4.44
C LEU A 174 -23.26 15.37 3.72
N HIS A 175 -24.55 15.19 3.94
CA HIS A 175 -25.54 16.19 3.56
C HIS A 175 -25.29 17.43 4.42
N PHE A 176 -24.60 18.43 3.85
CA PHE A 176 -24.57 19.76 4.41
C PHE A 176 -25.89 20.43 4.05
N TYR A 177 -26.74 20.65 5.04
CA TYR A 177 -27.88 21.54 4.90
C TYR A 177 -27.37 22.96 5.05
N GLU A 178 -27.65 23.84 4.08
CA GLU A 178 -27.52 25.28 4.28
C GLU A 178 -28.50 25.68 5.38
N THR A 179 -27.98 26.28 6.47
CA THR A 179 -28.82 27.05 7.38
C THR A 179 -29.14 28.36 6.69
N VAL A 180 -30.41 28.50 6.29
CA VAL A 180 -31.02 29.74 5.80
C VAL A 180 -30.99 30.82 6.88
#